data_AF-A0A8J7CJD1-F1
#
_entry.id   AF-A0A8J7CJD1-F1
#
_cell.length_a   1.000
_cell.length_b   1.000
_cell.length_c   1.000
_cell.angle_alpha   90.00
_cell.angle_beta   90.00
_cell.angle_gamma   90.00
#
_symmetry.space_group_name_H-M   'P 1'
#
loop_
_entity.id
_entity.type
_entity.pdbx_description
1 polymer ?
#
loop_
_entity_poly.entity_id
_entity_poly.type
_entity_poly.pdbx_seq_one_letter_code
_entity_poly.pdbx_strand_id
1 'polypeptide(L)'
;MRHEVFTGPERRRRWSFEAKLAIIEEVGVNGWTVSDVARRHDVGRQNIYHWRRELRREGLWPRGVDAPVFLPVELAAADSADIAPTAAMASRVGEVAIVLANGRQLRCRADLPEAELSRLIRAIEAA
;
A
#
# COMPACT_ATOMS: atom_id res chain seq x y z
N MET A 1 13.47 0.96 -24.88
CA MET A 1 12.87 2.04 -24.06
C MET A 1 12.75 3.27 -24.94
N ARG A 2 11.56 3.59 -25.47
CA ARG A 2 11.39 4.75 -26.37
C ARG A 2 11.17 6.00 -25.51
N HIS A 3 12.16 6.89 -25.52
CA HIS A 3 11.98 8.26 -25.03
C HIS A 3 11.27 9.03 -26.14
N GLU A 4 9.95 9.13 -26.07
CA GLU A 4 9.22 10.10 -26.89
C GLU A 4 9.50 11.49 -26.31
N VAL A 5 10.47 12.17 -26.92
CA VAL A 5 10.76 13.57 -26.67
C VAL A 5 9.66 14.36 -27.38
N PHE A 6 8.71 14.90 -26.62
CA PHE A 6 7.76 15.88 -27.13
C PHE A 6 8.51 17.18 -27.42
N THR A 7 8.98 17.32 -28.66
CA THR A 7 9.55 18.55 -29.19
C THR A 7 8.42 19.48 -29.64
N GLY A 8 7.79 20.16 -28.68
CA GLY A 8 6.84 21.26 -28.90
C GLY A 8 7.28 22.51 -28.12
N PRO A 9 6.91 23.74 -28.52
CA PRO A 9 7.57 24.98 -28.12
C PRO A 9 7.49 25.24 -26.61
N GLU A 10 8.53 24.76 -25.94
CA GLU A 10 8.78 24.80 -24.52
C GLU A 10 9.15 26.21 -24.06
N ARG A 11 8.17 27.13 -24.05
CA ARG A 11 8.33 28.41 -23.37
C ARG A 11 7.10 28.74 -22.54
N ARG A 12 6.97 27.99 -21.44
CA ARG A 12 6.14 28.26 -20.25
C ARG A 12 4.62 28.24 -20.48
N ARG A 13 4.06 27.11 -20.90
CA ARG A 13 2.66 26.83 -20.53
C ARG A 13 2.62 26.64 -19.01
N ARG A 14 2.27 27.71 -18.27
CA ARG A 14 1.99 27.63 -16.83
C ARG A 14 0.66 26.92 -16.68
N TRP A 15 0.69 25.71 -16.13
CA TRP A 15 -0.52 24.96 -15.78
C TRP A 15 -1.09 25.54 -14.48
N SER A 16 -2.27 26.15 -14.57
CA SER A 16 -3.05 26.52 -13.39
C SER A 16 -3.42 25.26 -12.61
N PHE A 17 -3.72 25.42 -11.32
CA PHE A 17 -4.21 24.32 -10.48
C PHE A 17 -5.41 23.61 -11.12
N GLU A 18 -6.39 24.39 -11.59
CA GLU A 18 -7.60 23.89 -12.25
C GLU A 18 -7.28 23.11 -13.53
N ALA A 19 -6.34 23.59 -14.35
CA ALA A 19 -5.94 22.90 -15.56
C ALA A 19 -5.19 21.60 -15.27
N LYS A 20 -4.32 21.58 -14.24
CA LYS A 20 -3.68 20.33 -13.78
C LYS A 20 -4.74 19.33 -13.32
N LEU A 21 -5.73 19.80 -12.57
CA LEU A 21 -6.77 18.95 -12.00
C LEU A 21 -7.66 18.35 -13.10
N ALA A 22 -8.15 19.17 -14.03
CA ALA A 22 -8.98 18.70 -15.15
C ALA A 22 -8.29 17.60 -15.98
N ILE A 23 -6.98 17.75 -16.22
CA ILE A 23 -6.18 16.73 -16.93
C ILE A 23 -6.07 15.44 -16.10
N ILE A 24 -5.82 15.57 -14.79
CA ILE A 24 -5.68 14.41 -13.91
C ILE A 24 -7.01 13.66 -13.76
N GLU A 25 -8.14 14.37 -13.68
CA GLU A 25 -9.48 13.78 -13.57
C GLU A 25 -9.90 13.01 -14.83
N GLU A 26 -9.39 13.37 -16.01
CA GLU A 26 -9.64 12.62 -17.25
C GLU A 26 -8.92 11.24 -17.26
N VAL A 27 -7.92 11.04 -16.38
CA VAL A 27 -7.24 9.74 -16.25
C VAL A 27 -8.20 8.72 -15.64
N GLY A 28 -8.38 7.59 -16.33
CA GLY A 28 -9.27 6.51 -15.92
C GLY A 28 -10.73 6.71 -16.35
N VAL A 29 -11.11 7.91 -16.79
CA VAL A 29 -12.43 8.14 -17.41
C VAL A 29 -12.47 7.41 -18.75
N ASN A 30 -13.55 6.67 -19.01
CA ASN A 30 -13.72 5.87 -20.23
C ASN A 30 -12.57 4.88 -20.51
N GLY A 31 -11.87 4.41 -19.46
CA GLY A 31 -10.75 3.49 -19.60
C GLY A 31 -9.46 4.12 -20.12
N TRP A 32 -9.37 5.45 -20.14
CA TRP A 32 -8.19 6.14 -20.64
C TRP A 32 -7.01 6.00 -19.70
N THR A 33 -5.86 5.65 -20.28
CA THR A 33 -4.63 5.53 -19.50
C THR A 33 -3.95 6.90 -19.34
N VAL A 34 -3.03 6.98 -18.38
CA VAL A 34 -2.14 8.15 -18.21
C VAL A 34 -1.42 8.50 -19.51
N SER A 35 -1.07 7.51 -20.33
CA SER A 35 -0.37 7.71 -21.61
C SER A 35 -1.28 8.37 -22.66
N ASP A 36 -2.57 8.05 -22.66
CA ASP A 36 -3.53 8.58 -23.61
C ASP A 36 -3.89 10.03 -23.29
N VAL A 37 -4.12 10.31 -22.01
CA VAL A 37 -4.33 11.67 -21.50
C VAL A 37 -3.10 12.55 -21.75
N ALA A 38 -1.89 12.03 -21.47
CA ALA A 38 -0.63 12.71 -21.76
C ALA A 38 -0.52 13.14 -23.24
N ARG A 39 -0.82 12.23 -24.16
CA ARG A 39 -0.75 12.49 -25.60
C ARG A 39 -1.80 13.50 -26.06
N ARG A 40 -3.02 13.42 -25.52
CA ARG A 40 -4.12 14.33 -25.86
C ARG A 40 -3.84 15.78 -25.43
N HIS A 41 -3.20 15.95 -24.28
CA HIS A 41 -2.92 17.28 -23.72
C HIS A 41 -1.53 17.83 -24.08
N ASP A 42 -0.74 17.10 -24.87
CA ASP A 42 0.64 17.46 -25.21
C ASP A 42 1.51 17.63 -23.94
N VAL A 43 1.37 16.67 -23.01
CA VAL A 43 2.03 16.67 -21.69
C VAL A 43 2.81 15.38 -21.49
N GLY A 44 4.04 15.46 -21.01
CA GLY A 44 4.81 14.27 -20.62
C GLY A 44 4.16 13.52 -19.45
N ARG A 45 4.11 12.18 -19.50
CA ARG A 45 3.56 11.34 -18.41
C ARG A 45 4.16 11.67 -17.04
N GLN A 46 5.46 12.03 -17.00
CA GLN A 46 6.12 12.43 -15.75
C GLN A 46 5.50 13.68 -15.11
N ASN A 47 4.97 14.63 -15.90
CA ASN A 47 4.31 15.83 -15.37
C ASN A 47 3.02 15.46 -14.65
N ILE A 48 2.23 14.53 -15.21
CA ILE A 48 1.01 14.04 -14.58
C ILE A 48 1.35 13.40 -13.23
N TYR A 49 2.35 12.51 -13.16
CA TYR A 49 2.77 11.93 -11.89
C TYR A 49 3.31 12.98 -10.90
N HIS A 50 4.06 13.96 -11.38
CA HIS A 50 4.57 15.06 -10.56
C HIS A 50 3.42 15.86 -9.95
N TRP A 51 2.44 16.28 -10.76
CA TRP A 51 1.26 17.01 -10.30
C TRP A 51 0.46 16.20 -9.28
N ARG A 52 0.28 14.88 -9.51
CA ARG A 52 -0.37 13.99 -8.53
C ARG A 52 0.36 13.94 -7.19
N ARG A 53 1.68 14.11 -7.17
CA ARG A 53 2.49 14.17 -5.95
C ARG A 53 2.39 15.53 -5.28
N GLU A 54 2.49 16.63 -6.03
CA GLU A 54 2.38 17.99 -5.50
C GLU A 54 1.03 18.25 -4.85
N LEU A 55 -0.06 17.91 -5.56
CA LEU A 55 -1.43 18.08 -5.06
C LEU A 55 -1.68 17.29 -3.77
N ARG A 56 -1.11 16.07 -3.65
CA ARG A 56 -1.18 15.28 -2.42
C ARG A 56 -0.40 15.91 -1.26
N ARG A 57 0.80 16.42 -1.53
CA ARG A 57 1.64 17.10 -0.53
C ARG A 57 0.99 18.38 -0.01
N GLU A 58 0.31 19.12 -0.88
CA GLU A 58 -0.35 20.39 -0.57
C GLU A 58 -1.76 20.22 0.02
N GLY A 59 -2.25 18.97 0.14
CA GLY A 59 -3.60 18.68 0.64
C GLY A 59 -4.72 19.14 -0.31
N LEU A 60 -4.37 19.50 -1.54
CA LEU A 60 -5.30 19.97 -2.58
C LEU A 60 -5.77 18.84 -3.51
N TRP A 61 -5.39 17.60 -3.20
CA TRP A 61 -5.85 16.42 -3.91
C TRP A 61 -7.36 16.20 -3.64
N PRO A 62 -8.22 16.10 -4.68
CA PRO A 62 -9.63 15.88 -4.47
C PRO A 62 -9.87 14.57 -3.71
N ARG A 63 -10.77 14.63 -2.72
CA ARG A 63 -11.17 13.45 -1.96
C ARG A 63 -11.94 12.50 -2.89
N GLY A 64 -11.39 11.31 -3.13
CA GLY A 64 -12.03 10.25 -3.93
C GLY A 64 -11.39 9.99 -5.29
N VAL A 65 -10.59 10.91 -5.84
CA VAL A 65 -9.80 10.64 -7.06
C VAL A 65 -8.64 9.74 -6.66
N ASP A 66 -8.60 8.49 -7.14
CA ASP A 66 -7.57 7.48 -6.81
C ASP A 66 -7.37 7.20 -5.31
N ALA A 67 -8.37 7.46 -4.47
CA ALA A 67 -8.34 6.95 -3.11
C ALA A 67 -8.35 5.41 -3.19
N PRO A 68 -7.45 4.70 -2.48
CA PRO A 68 -7.55 3.24 -2.43
C PRO A 68 -8.91 2.88 -1.84
N VAL A 69 -9.74 2.20 -2.64
CA VAL A 69 -11.03 1.68 -2.21
C VAL A 69 -10.83 0.23 -1.79
N PHE A 70 -11.32 -0.11 -0.60
CA PHE A 70 -11.43 -1.51 -0.20
C PHE A 70 -12.64 -2.11 -0.90
N LEU A 71 -12.40 -3.08 -1.78
CA LEU A 71 -13.47 -3.87 -2.37
C LEU A 71 -13.77 -5.05 -1.43
N PRO A 72 -15.04 -5.25 -1.02
CA PRO A 72 -15.40 -6.45 -0.27
C PRO A 72 -15.14 -7.67 -1.17
N VAL A 73 -14.37 -8.62 -0.66
CA VAL A 73 -14.16 -9.91 -1.31
C VAL A 73 -14.91 -10.94 -0.47
N GLU A 74 -15.91 -11.56 -1.08
CA GLU A 74 -16.56 -12.73 -0.49
C GLU A 74 -15.62 -13.92 -0.65
N LEU A 75 -15.21 -14.51 0.47
CA LEU A 75 -14.54 -15.79 0.45
C LEU A 75 -15.58 -16.82 0.05
N ALA A 76 -15.50 -17.33 -1.19
CA ALA A 76 -16.20 -18.56 -1.52
C ALA A 76 -15.84 -19.58 -0.45
N ALA A 77 -16.85 -20.24 0.14
CA ALA A 77 -16.62 -21.40 0.98
C ALA A 77 -15.94 -22.43 0.08
N ALA A 78 -14.61 -22.42 0.06
CA ALA A 78 -13.87 -23.55 -0.44
C ALA A 78 -14.33 -24.70 0.44
N ASP A 79 -14.87 -25.75 -0.19
CA ASP A 79 -14.96 -27.05 0.46
C ASP A 79 -13.61 -27.26 1.12
N SER A 80 -13.61 -27.26 2.45
CA SER A 80 -12.41 -27.10 3.27
C SER A 80 -11.52 -28.36 3.23
N ALA A 81 -11.78 -29.24 2.26
CA ALA A 81 -11.15 -30.52 2.05
C ALA A 81 -9.74 -30.41 1.46
N ASP A 82 -9.44 -29.37 0.67
CA ASP A 82 -8.19 -29.34 -0.13
C ASP A 82 -7.13 -28.32 0.29
N ILE A 83 -7.35 -27.56 1.36
CA ILE A 83 -6.29 -26.79 2.02
C ILE A 83 -6.18 -27.27 3.46
N ALA A 84 -5.62 -28.47 3.63
CA ALA A 84 -5.09 -28.86 4.93
C ALA A 84 -4.13 -27.76 5.37
N PRO A 85 -4.29 -27.17 6.58
CA PRO A 85 -3.32 -26.23 7.09
C PRO A 85 -1.96 -26.94 7.05
N THR A 86 -0.98 -26.33 6.37
CA THR A 86 0.38 -26.86 6.39
C THR A 86 0.79 -27.06 7.86
N ALA A 87 1.56 -28.10 8.17
CA ALA A 87 1.98 -28.38 9.55
C ALA A 87 2.60 -27.13 10.24
N ALA A 88 3.23 -26.25 9.47
CA ALA A 88 3.75 -24.97 9.92
C ALA A 88 2.67 -23.96 10.36
N MET A 89 1.50 -23.95 9.72
CA MET A 89 0.38 -23.06 10.05
C MET A 89 -0.41 -23.59 11.25
N ALA A 90 -0.61 -24.91 11.34
CA ALA A 90 -1.17 -25.57 12.52
C ALA A 90 -0.29 -25.38 13.76
N SER A 91 1.04 -25.39 13.60
CA SER A 91 1.99 -25.14 14.70
C SER A 91 1.94 -23.72 15.28
N ARG A 92 1.38 -22.74 14.57
CA ARG A 92 1.24 -21.35 15.05
C ARG A 92 -0.05 -21.12 15.84
N VAL A 93 -0.99 -22.07 15.79
CA VAL A 93 -2.22 -21.99 16.58
C VAL A 93 -1.83 -22.13 18.06
N GLY A 94 -2.09 -21.07 18.83
CA GLY A 94 -1.68 -20.99 20.23
C GLY A 94 -0.26 -20.47 20.44
N GLU A 95 0.41 -19.87 19.44
CA GLU A 95 1.64 -19.10 19.69
C GLU A 95 1.29 -17.68 20.14
N VAL A 96 1.84 -17.24 21.28
CA VAL A 96 1.68 -15.91 21.85
C VAL A 96 3.05 -15.23 21.86
N ALA A 97 3.04 -13.92 21.59
CA ALA A 97 4.24 -13.11 21.65
C ALA A 97 4.12 -12.07 22.77
N ILE A 98 5.05 -12.12 23.72
CA ILE A 98 5.10 -11.28 24.92
C ILE A 98 6.26 -10.30 24.74
N VAL A 99 5.97 -9.00 24.85
CA VAL A 99 6.98 -7.94 24.85
C VAL A 99 7.40 -7.66 26.29
N LEU A 100 8.70 -7.75 26.56
CA LEU A 100 9.29 -7.56 27.88
C LEU A 100 9.73 -6.10 28.10
N ALA A 101 9.98 -5.72 29.36
CA ALA A 101 10.33 -4.35 29.71
C ALA A 101 11.67 -3.89 29.09
N ASN A 102 12.58 -4.82 28.81
CA ASN A 102 13.85 -4.55 28.13
C ASN A 102 13.71 -4.42 26.59
N GLY A 103 12.49 -4.45 26.05
CA GLY A 103 12.22 -4.35 24.62
C GLY A 103 12.46 -5.64 23.83
N ARG A 104 12.87 -6.73 24.48
CA ARG A 104 12.98 -8.05 23.84
C ARG A 104 11.60 -8.71 23.76
N GLN A 105 11.46 -9.65 22.83
CA GLN A 105 10.21 -10.37 22.61
C GLN A 105 10.41 -11.87 22.87
N LEU A 106 9.54 -12.44 23.70
CA LEU A 106 9.43 -13.89 23.91
C LEU A 106 8.26 -14.40 23.08
N ARG A 107 8.53 -15.32 22.15
CA ARG A 107 7.50 -16.07 21.42
C ARG A 107 7.42 -17.48 21.97
N CYS A 108 6.23 -17.89 22.37
CA CYS A 108 6.03 -19.19 23.01
C CYS A 108 4.60 -19.70 22.82
N ARG A 109 4.34 -20.96 23.18
CA ARG A 109 2.97 -21.47 23.18
C ARG A 109 2.17 -20.89 24.35
N ALA A 110 0.85 -20.77 24.16
CA ALA A 110 -0.12 -20.26 25.11
C ALA A 110 -0.40 -21.24 26.27
N ASP A 111 -0.09 -22.52 26.08
CA ASP A 111 -0.30 -23.60 27.05
C ASP A 111 0.93 -23.87 27.94
N LEU A 112 1.94 -22.99 27.90
CA LEU A 112 3.10 -23.14 28.77
C LEU A 112 2.74 -23.02 30.25
N PRO A 113 3.27 -23.89 31.11
CA PRO A 113 3.06 -23.78 32.55
C PRO A 113 3.71 -22.51 33.10
N GLU A 114 3.01 -21.85 34.02
CA GLU A 114 3.40 -20.55 34.60
C GLU A 114 4.84 -20.52 35.13
N ALA A 115 5.27 -21.59 35.79
CA ALA A 115 6.61 -21.71 36.34
C ALA A 115 7.71 -21.65 35.27
N GLU A 116 7.44 -22.17 34.07
CA GLU A 116 8.37 -22.15 32.95
C GLU A 116 8.35 -20.81 32.22
N LEU A 117 7.16 -20.24 32.01
CA LEU A 117 7.00 -18.90 31.46
C LEU A 117 7.74 -17.85 32.31
N SER A 118 7.55 -17.89 33.62
CA SER A 118 8.21 -16.98 34.57
C SER A 118 9.74 -17.15 34.57
N ARG A 119 10.25 -18.38 34.42
CA ARG A 119 11.70 -18.65 34.33
C ARG A 119 12.30 -18.06 33.06
N LEU A 120 11.62 -18.23 31.92
CA LEU A 120 12.04 -17.69 30.62
C LEU A 120 12.01 -16.16 30.61
N ILE A 121 10.96 -15.54 31.15
CA ILE A 121 10.86 -14.08 31.29
C ILE A 121 12.05 -13.55 32.10
N ARG A 122 12.29 -14.11 33.30
CA ARG A 122 13.41 -13.67 34.16
C ARG A 122 14.77 -13.85 33.49
N ALA A 123 14.99 -14.96 32.79
CA ALA A 123 16.25 -15.22 32.10
C ALA A 123 16.50 -14.24 30.95
N ILE A 124 15.45 -13.84 30.21
CA ILE A 124 15.55 -12.91 29.09
C ILE A 124 15.64 -11.45 29.57
N GLU A 125 15.02 -11.11 30.69
CA GLU A 125 15.11 -9.78 31.30
C GLU A 125 16.47 -9.52 31.96
N ALA A 126 17.10 -10.55 32.52
CA ALA A 126 18.42 -10.44 33.17
C ALA A 126 19.62 -10.45 32.20
N ALA A 127 19.37 -10.68 30.90
CA ALA A 127 20.38 -10.78 29.84
C ALA A 127 20.34 -9.58 28.90
#